data_AF-A0A350ILT8-F1
#
_entry.id   AF-A0A350ILT8-F1
#
_cell.length_a   1.000
_cell.length_b   1.000
_cell.length_c   1.000
_cell.angle_alpha   90.00
_cell.angle_beta   90.00
_cell.angle_gamma   90.00
#
_symmetry.space_group_name_H-M   'P 1'
#
loop_
_entity.id
_entity.type
_entity.pdbx_description
1 polymer ?
#
loop_
_entity_poly.entity_id
_entity_poly.type
_entity_poly.pdbx_seq_one_letter_code
_entity_poly.pdbx_strand_id
1 'polypeptide(L)'
;MFASVSTFAQTTKKTTTKKAPKPIVGKVVSLNEVATGNFRTWTKMEADTAATHGTPFVLLVGTGSSAKVYIVLFEDGSFAGKQLAKYAFNKKVGIVGKTKVKNKLNFIIAEKIESME
;
A
#
# COMPACT_ATOMS: atom_id res chain seq x y z
N MET A 1 38.11 -55.61 -5.25
CA MET A 1 38.15 -54.20 -5.71
C MET A 1 36.85 -53.56 -5.26
N PHE A 2 36.89 -52.80 -4.16
CA PHE A 2 35.70 -52.20 -3.54
C PHE A 2 35.58 -50.75 -4.01
N ALA A 3 34.46 -50.43 -4.65
CA ALA A 3 34.17 -49.11 -5.19
C ALA A 3 33.85 -48.12 -4.05
N SER A 4 34.51 -46.97 -4.13
CA SER A 4 34.37 -45.83 -3.24
C SER A 4 32.96 -45.23 -3.34
N VAL A 5 32.29 -45.09 -2.18
CA VAL A 5 30.99 -44.41 -2.09
C VAL A 5 31.27 -42.91 -1.96
N SER A 6 30.95 -42.14 -2.99
CA SER A 6 31.03 -40.68 -2.94
C SER A 6 29.82 -40.11 -2.18
N THR A 7 30.11 -39.52 -1.01
CA THR A 7 29.18 -38.71 -0.22
C THR A 7 28.70 -37.50 -1.04
N PHE A 8 27.42 -37.47 -1.40
CA PHE A 8 26.78 -36.27 -1.94
C PHE A 8 26.42 -35.32 -0.79
N ALA A 9 27.19 -34.23 -0.66
CA ALA A 9 26.84 -33.11 0.19
C ALA A 9 25.63 -32.37 -0.42
N GLN A 10 24.47 -32.53 0.21
CA GLN A 10 23.30 -31.71 -0.08
C GLN A 10 23.54 -30.30 0.46
N THR A 11 23.93 -29.36 -0.40
CA THR A 11 23.80 -27.93 -0.13
C THR A 11 22.33 -27.59 0.03
N THR A 12 21.88 -27.50 1.28
CA THR A 12 20.58 -26.95 1.65
C THR A 12 20.57 -25.47 1.28
N LYS A 13 19.89 -25.15 0.17
CA LYS A 13 19.52 -23.78 -0.17
C LYS A 13 18.71 -23.24 1.01
N LYS A 14 19.33 -22.32 1.75
CA LYS A 14 18.71 -21.54 2.82
C LYS A 14 17.64 -20.67 2.17
N THR A 15 16.42 -21.19 2.09
CA THR A 15 15.23 -20.41 1.74
C THR A 15 15.01 -19.41 2.87
N THR A 16 15.58 -18.22 2.71
CA THR A 16 15.19 -17.07 3.52
C THR A 16 13.72 -16.79 3.20
N THR A 17 12.83 -17.28 4.07
CA THR A 17 11.44 -16.86 4.13
C THR A 17 11.45 -15.37 4.41
N LYS A 18 11.39 -14.58 3.34
CA LYS A 18 11.23 -13.14 3.39
C LYS A 18 9.90 -12.88 4.10
N LYS A 19 9.98 -12.49 5.38
CA LYS A 19 8.81 -12.13 6.19
C LYS A 19 7.97 -11.17 5.37
N ALA A 20 6.71 -11.53 5.10
CA ALA A 20 5.83 -10.69 4.30
C ALA A 20 5.85 -9.26 4.86
N PRO A 21 5.98 -8.22 4.01
CA PRO A 21 6.02 -6.84 4.49
C PRO A 21 4.78 -6.56 5.31
N LYS A 22 4.94 -5.97 6.49
CA LYS A 22 3.79 -5.57 7.32
C LYS A 22 2.95 -4.53 6.54
N PRO A 23 1.62 -4.66 6.53
CA PRO A 23 0.77 -3.65 5.90
C PRO A 23 0.97 -2.27 6.53
N ILE A 24 1.04 -1.25 5.69
CA ILE A 24 1.00 0.15 6.11
C ILE A 24 -0.46 0.52 6.26
N VAL A 25 -0.87 0.81 7.49
CA VAL A 25 -2.29 1.02 7.83
C VAL A 25 -2.61 2.50 7.88
N GLY A 26 -3.66 2.90 7.18
CA GLY A 26 -4.12 4.29 7.16
C GLY A 26 -5.60 4.40 6.77
N LYS A 27 -6.06 5.63 6.59
CA LYS A 27 -7.38 5.96 6.06
C LYS A 27 -7.25 6.46 4.64
N VAL A 28 -8.14 6.02 3.75
CA VAL A 28 -8.22 6.57 2.40
C VAL A 28 -8.99 7.88 2.44
N VAL A 29 -8.39 8.92 1.86
CA VAL A 29 -8.96 10.27 1.77
C VAL A 29 -8.65 10.84 0.40
N SER A 30 -9.41 11.83 -0.05
CA SER A 30 -9.03 12.60 -1.24
C SER A 30 -7.87 13.55 -0.93
N LEU A 31 -7.05 13.84 -1.94
CA LEU A 31 -5.96 14.80 -1.79
C LEU A 31 -6.48 16.21 -1.48
N ASN A 32 -7.69 16.55 -1.94
CA ASN A 32 -8.32 17.83 -1.64
C ASN A 32 -8.67 17.97 -0.14
N GLU A 33 -9.16 16.91 0.49
CA GLU A 33 -9.42 16.91 1.94
C GLU A 33 -8.13 17.10 2.74
N VAL A 34 -7.04 16.47 2.29
CA VAL A 34 -5.71 16.66 2.88
C VAL A 34 -5.23 18.11 2.73
N ALA A 35 -5.43 18.73 1.57
CA ALA A 35 -5.00 20.10 1.30
C ALA A 35 -5.83 21.15 2.04
N THR A 36 -7.13 20.90 2.22
CA THR A 36 -8.07 21.83 2.85
C THR A 36 -8.26 21.60 4.35
N GLY A 37 -7.89 20.42 4.86
CA GLY A 37 -8.15 19.99 6.23
C GLY A 37 -9.62 19.59 6.49
N ASN A 38 -10.48 19.68 5.48
CA ASN A 38 -11.91 19.40 5.61
C ASN A 38 -12.20 17.95 5.21
N PHE A 39 -12.12 17.05 6.18
CA PHE A 39 -12.37 15.62 5.94
C PHE A 39 -13.87 15.29 5.98
N ARG A 40 -14.31 14.46 5.03
CA ARG A 40 -15.66 13.92 4.99
C ARG A 40 -15.68 12.41 5.13
N THR A 41 -16.86 11.87 5.39
CA THR A 41 -17.11 10.44 5.30
C THR A 41 -17.63 10.14 3.91
N TRP A 42 -16.95 9.24 3.20
CA TRP A 42 -17.34 8.82 1.86
C TRP A 42 -18.26 7.61 1.93
N THR A 43 -19.31 7.58 1.14
CA THR A 43 -19.97 6.32 0.79
C THR A 43 -19.22 5.61 -0.34
N LYS A 44 -19.43 4.30 -0.49
CA LYS A 44 -18.83 3.50 -1.57
C LYS A 44 -19.13 4.09 -2.96
N MET A 45 -20.38 4.48 -3.19
CA MET A 45 -20.83 5.02 -4.48
C MET A 45 -20.24 6.39 -4.77
N GLU A 46 -20.24 7.31 -3.79
CA GLU A 46 -19.67 8.65 -3.97
C GLU A 46 -18.17 8.61 -4.24
N ALA A 47 -17.43 7.74 -3.55
CA ALA A 47 -15.99 7.62 -3.74
C ALA A 47 -15.65 7.09 -5.13
N ASP A 48 -16.36 6.05 -5.59
CA ASP A 48 -16.14 5.45 -6.91
C ASP A 48 -16.47 6.44 -8.05
N THR A 49 -17.59 7.16 -7.91
CA THR A 49 -17.98 8.24 -8.84
C THR A 49 -16.92 9.34 -8.86
N ALA A 50 -16.54 9.86 -7.70
CA ALA A 50 -15.55 10.93 -7.60
C ALA A 50 -14.19 10.52 -8.20
N ALA A 51 -13.75 9.28 -7.96
CA ALA A 51 -12.53 8.74 -8.55
C ALA A 51 -12.62 8.63 -10.08
N THR A 52 -13.79 8.23 -10.60
CA THR A 52 -14.03 8.18 -12.05
C THR A 52 -14.03 9.58 -12.68
N HIS A 53 -14.46 10.61 -11.95
CA HIS A 53 -14.36 12.01 -12.34
C HIS A 53 -12.98 12.64 -12.08
N GLY A 54 -11.97 11.85 -11.71
CA GLY A 54 -10.58 12.31 -11.58
C GLY A 54 -10.21 12.83 -10.19
N THR A 55 -11.03 12.61 -9.16
CA THR A 55 -10.65 12.93 -7.78
C THR A 55 -9.52 12.01 -7.33
N PRO A 56 -8.35 12.55 -6.95
CA PRO A 56 -7.23 11.73 -6.51
C PRO A 56 -7.42 11.29 -5.06
N PHE A 57 -7.40 9.97 -4.84
CA PHE A 57 -7.42 9.37 -3.50
C PHE A 57 -6.02 8.90 -3.08
N VAL A 58 -5.68 9.15 -1.82
CA VAL A 58 -4.38 8.89 -1.20
C VAL A 58 -4.56 8.18 0.13
N LEU A 59 -3.48 7.62 0.68
CA LEU A 59 -3.49 7.02 2.01
C LEU A 59 -2.95 8.01 3.05
N LEU A 60 -3.76 8.36 4.03
CA LEU A 60 -3.37 9.14 5.20
C LEU A 60 -3.03 8.18 6.35
N VAL A 61 -1.79 8.23 6.84
CA VAL A 61 -1.29 7.37 7.91
C VAL A 61 -0.98 8.22 9.14
N GLY A 62 -1.50 7.83 10.30
CA GLY A 62 -1.34 8.57 11.55
C GLY A 62 -2.32 9.74 11.71
N THR A 63 -2.11 10.56 12.73
CA THR A 63 -2.96 11.70 13.08
C THR A 63 -2.11 12.88 13.58
N GLY A 64 -2.71 14.09 13.57
CA GLY A 64 -2.05 15.30 14.04
C GLY A 64 -0.77 15.63 13.29
N SER A 65 0.25 16.13 14.00
CA SER A 65 1.56 16.51 13.44
C SER A 65 2.37 15.34 12.88
N SER A 66 2.01 14.10 13.24
CA SER A 66 2.69 12.88 12.76
C SER A 66 2.09 12.31 11.48
N ALA A 67 0.98 12.90 10.99
CA ALA A 67 0.25 12.40 9.84
C ALA A 67 1.12 12.47 8.57
N LYS A 68 1.13 11.36 7.82
CA LYS A 68 1.85 11.25 6.54
C LYS A 68 0.88 10.88 5.44
N VAL A 69 0.97 11.63 4.35
CA VAL A 69 0.19 11.39 3.14
C VAL A 69 1.06 10.59 2.18
N TYR A 70 0.54 9.45 1.73
CA TYR A 70 1.19 8.58 0.76
C TYR A 70 0.40 8.57 -0.56
N ILE A 71 1.09 8.91 -1.63
CA ILE A 71 0.62 8.66 -3.00
C ILE A 71 0.87 7.17 -3.29
N VAL A 72 -0.18 6.44 -3.65
CA VAL A 72 -0.08 5.00 -3.88
C VAL A 72 0.02 4.74 -5.37
N LEU A 73 1.05 4.01 -5.77
CA LEU A 73 1.30 3.58 -7.14
C LEU A 73 1.24 2.06 -7.19
N PHE A 74 0.85 1.50 -8.33
CA PHE A 74 1.06 0.08 -8.62
C PHE A 74 2.52 -0.18 -8.99
N GLU A 75 2.91 -1.45 -9.11
CA GLU A 75 4.28 -1.84 -9.47
C GLU A 75 4.72 -1.32 -10.85
N ASP A 76 3.77 -1.13 -11.76
CA ASP A 76 3.98 -0.52 -13.09
C ASP A 76 4.16 1.01 -13.04
N GLY A 77 4.01 1.62 -11.87
CA GLY A 77 4.12 3.06 -11.64
C GLY A 77 2.85 3.86 -11.89
N SER A 78 1.76 3.21 -12.31
CA SER A 78 0.46 3.87 -12.49
C SER A 78 -0.19 4.22 -11.15
N PHE A 79 -1.04 5.25 -11.13
CA PHE A 79 -1.64 5.74 -9.90
C PHE A 79 -2.80 4.85 -9.43
N ALA A 80 -2.74 4.39 -8.17
CA ALA A 80 -3.71 3.47 -7.59
C ALA A 80 -4.96 4.16 -6.98
N GLY A 81 -5.15 5.47 -7.19
CA GLY A 81 -6.22 6.24 -6.55
C GLY A 81 -7.63 5.70 -6.81
N LYS A 82 -7.93 5.25 -8.03
CA LYS A 82 -9.25 4.64 -8.32
C LYS A 82 -9.48 3.34 -7.55
N GLN A 83 -8.43 2.55 -7.34
CA GLN A 83 -8.53 1.34 -6.54
C GLN A 83 -8.65 1.65 -5.04
N LEU A 84 -7.96 2.70 -4.55
CA LEU A 84 -8.12 3.17 -3.17
C LEU A 84 -9.52 3.66 -2.87
N ALA A 85 -10.17 4.35 -3.82
CA ALA A 85 -11.53 4.87 -3.63
C ALA A 85 -12.54 3.80 -3.22
N LYS A 86 -12.34 2.55 -3.67
CA LYS A 86 -13.13 1.37 -3.27
C LYS A 86 -13.02 1.01 -1.78
N TYR A 87 -12.13 1.66 -1.04
CA TYR A 87 -11.92 1.49 0.39
C TYR A 87 -12.06 2.81 1.17
N ALA A 88 -12.50 3.91 0.53
CA ALA A 88 -12.64 5.22 1.18
C ALA A 88 -13.70 5.28 2.29
N PHE A 89 -14.65 4.35 2.28
CA PHE A 89 -15.67 4.19 3.30
C PHE A 89 -15.23 3.32 4.49
N ASN A 90 -14.05 2.68 4.40
CA ASN A 90 -13.52 1.86 5.49
C ASN A 90 -12.82 2.73 6.53
N LYS A 91 -12.83 2.29 7.78
CA LYS A 91 -12.12 3.03 8.84
C LYS A 91 -10.62 2.93 8.66
N LYS A 92 -10.12 1.76 8.29
CA LYS A 92 -8.72 1.54 7.97
C LYS A 92 -8.53 0.66 6.72
N VAL A 93 -7.38 0.87 6.09
CA VAL A 93 -6.93 0.16 4.90
C VAL A 93 -5.46 -0.16 5.09
N GLY A 94 -5.10 -1.41 4.85
CA GLY A 94 -3.72 -1.88 4.84
C GLY A 94 -3.17 -1.90 3.41
N ILE A 95 -1.98 -1.35 3.21
CA ILE A 95 -1.27 -1.46 1.94
C ILE A 95 0.05 -2.17 2.17
N VAL A 96 0.20 -3.34 1.55
CA VAL A 96 1.47 -4.08 1.51
C VAL A 96 2.25 -3.58 0.31
N GLY A 97 3.48 -3.13 0.55
CA GLY A 97 4.31 -2.57 -0.51
C GLY A 97 5.58 -1.92 0.00
N LYS A 98 6.29 -1.26 -0.90
CA LYS A 98 7.54 -0.55 -0.60
C LYS A 98 7.30 0.95 -0.49
N THR A 99 7.76 1.56 0.60
CA THR A 99 7.74 3.02 0.72
C THR A 99 8.93 3.64 0.00
N LYS A 100 8.70 4.77 -0.65
CA LYS A 100 9.75 5.61 -1.23
C LYS A 100 9.44 7.08 -0.96
N VAL A 101 10.49 7.88 -0.77
CA VAL A 101 10.35 9.33 -0.74
C VAL A 101 11.03 9.87 -1.99
N LYS A 102 10.31 10.67 -2.78
CA LYS A 102 10.85 11.34 -3.97
C LYS A 102 10.26 12.74 -4.04
N ASN A 103 11.10 13.73 -4.30
CA ASN A 103 10.69 15.15 -4.37
C ASN A 103 9.88 15.60 -3.13
N LYS A 104 10.30 15.15 -1.93
CA LYS A 104 9.62 15.41 -0.64
C LYS A 104 8.20 14.84 -0.52
N LEU A 105 7.74 14.03 -1.46
CA LEU A 105 6.47 13.30 -1.40
C LEU A 105 6.72 11.85 -0.96
N ASN A 106 5.82 11.32 -0.15
CA ASN A 106 5.84 9.91 0.23
C ASN A 106 5.02 9.09 -0.76
N PHE A 107 5.59 7.97 -1.19
CA PHE A 107 4.98 7.02 -2.10
C PHE A 107 4.92 5.64 -1.46
N ILE A 108 3.89 4.88 -1.80
CA ILE A 108 3.84 3.43 -1.60
C ILE A 108 3.71 2.79 -2.98
N ILE A 109 4.66 1.93 -3.34
CA ILE A 109 4.52 1.01 -4.46
C ILE A 109 3.79 -0.21 -3.93
N ALA A 110 2.49 -0.30 -4.21
CA ALA A 110 1.58 -1.29 -3.66
C ALA A 110 1.67 -2.62 -4.40
N GLU A 111 1.90 -3.68 -3.64
CA GLU A 111 1.79 -5.08 -4.06
C GLU A 111 0.38 -5.61 -3.76
N LYS A 112 -0.21 -5.19 -2.63
CA LYS A 112 -1.57 -5.56 -2.22
C LYS A 112 -2.24 -4.46 -1.41
N ILE A 113 -3.54 -4.28 -1.62
CA ILE A 113 -4.40 -3.38 -0.83
C ILE A 113 -5.47 -4.25 -0.16
N GLU A 114 -5.60 -4.11 1.16
CA GLU A 114 -6.49 -4.91 1.98
C GLU A 114 -7.37 -4.00 2.84
N SER A 115 -8.65 -4.37 2.96
CA SER A 115 -9.51 -3.75 3.95
C SER A 115 -9.11 -4.25 5.34
N MET A 116 -8.96 -3.33 6.28
CA MET A 116 -8.76 -3.64 7.70
C MET A 116 -9.86 -2.89 8.43
N GLU A 117 -10.99 -3.55 8.70
CA GLU A 117 -12.22 -3.04 9.35
C GLU A 117 -12.29 -1.53 9.71
#